data_AF-A0A4U9RRM3-F1
#
_entry.id   AF-A0A4U9RRM3-F1
#
_cell.length_a   1.000
_cell.length_b   1.000
_cell.length_c   1.000
_cell.angle_alpha   90.00
_cell.angle_beta   90.00
_cell.angle_gamma   90.00
#
_symmetry.space_group_name_H-M   'P 1'
#
loop_
_entity.id
_entity.type
_entity.pdbx_description
1 polymer ?
#
loop_
_entity_poly.entity_id
_entity_poly.type
_entity_poly.pdbx_seq_one_letter_code
_entity_poly.pdbx_strand_id
1 'polypeptide(L)' 'MEYFELFDKYFFILVLIDGLILTQIDVRTFKKIKDHTAEKRARILGYSLIIIGFILFLIRELA' A
#
# COMPACT_ATOMS: atom_id res chain seq x y z
N MET A 1 -19.23 -1.50 18.75
CA MET A 1 -18.90 -2.30 17.55
C MET A 1 -18.74 -1.43 16.31
N GLU A 2 -19.50 -0.34 16.12
CA GLU A 2 -19.34 0.61 14.98
C GLU A 2 -17.94 1.26 14.86
N TYR A 3 -17.27 1.59 15.96
CA TYR A 3 -15.95 2.23 15.91
C TYR A 3 -14.87 1.36 15.26
N PHE A 4 -14.97 0.04 15.39
CA PHE A 4 -14.04 -0.88 14.75
C PHE A 4 -14.26 -0.90 13.23
N GLU A 5 -15.50 -0.94 12.75
CA GLU A 5 -15.77 -0.88 11.30
C GLU A 5 -15.26 0.41 10.65
N LEU A 6 -15.40 1.54 11.36
CA LEU A 6 -14.86 2.81 10.90
C LEU A 6 -13.33 2.75 10.81
N PHE A 7 -12.67 2.27 11.87
CA PHE A 7 -11.21 2.15 11.94
C PHE A 7 -10.66 1.31 10.79
N ASP A 8 -11.31 0.20 10.44
CA ASP A 8 -10.83 -0.68 9.38
C ASP A 8 -11.03 -0.13 7.97
N LYS A 9 -12.11 0.63 7.73
CA LYS A 9 -12.24 1.41 6.48
C LYS A 9 -11.16 2.47 6.37
N TYR A 10 -10.88 3.20 7.45
CA TYR A 10 -9.80 4.19 7.46
C TYR A 10 -8.42 3.56 7.29
N PHE A 11 -8.17 2.43 7.92
CA PHE A 11 -6.93 1.67 7.78
C PHE A 11 -6.73 1.20 6.33
N PHE A 12 -7.78 0.69 5.69
CA PHE A 12 -7.72 0.29 4.29
C PHE A 12 -7.42 1.47 3.36
N ILE A 13 -8.08 2.62 3.56
CA ILE A 13 -7.79 3.84 2.80
C ILE A 13 -6.33 4.30 3.00
N LEU A 14 -5.82 4.24 4.23
CA LEU A 14 -4.43 4.55 4.56
C LEU A 14 -3.45 3.63 3.80
N VAL A 15 -3.70 2.33 3.80
CA VAL A 15 -2.85 1.35 3.08
C VAL A 15 -2.83 1.61 1.56
N LEU A 16 -3.97 2.02 0.98
CA LEU A 16 -4.02 2.41 -0.43
C LEU A 16 -3.22 3.69 -0.72
N ILE A 17 -3.32 4.69 0.16
CA ILE A 17 -2.56 5.95 0.03
C ILE A 17 -1.06 5.68 0.16
N ASP A 18 -0.64 4.91 1.17
CA ASP A 18 0.76 4.56 1.37
C ASP A 18 1.33 3.73 0.21
N GLY A 19 0.57 2.75 -0.30
CA GLY A 19 0.95 1.98 -1.47
C GLY A 19 1.12 2.84 -2.73
N LEU A 20 0.27 3.85 -2.92
CA LEU A 20 0.38 4.83 -4.01
C LEU A 20 1.58 5.78 -3.83
N ILE A 21 1.86 6.23 -2.61
CA ILE A 21 3.00 7.09 -2.29
C ILE A 21 4.32 6.33 -2.55
N LEU A 22 4.45 5.09 -2.05
CA LEU A 22 5.59 4.20 -2.29
C LEU A 22 5.81 3.96 -3.80
N THR A 23 4.74 3.76 -4.57
CA THR A 23 4.87 3.53 -6.01
C THR A 23 5.14 4.79 -6.85
N GLN A 24 4.74 5.98 -6.39
CA GLN A 24 4.90 7.21 -7.17
C GLN A 24 6.07 8.08 -6.72
N ILE A 25 6.24 8.29 -5.41
CA ILE A 25 7.24 9.18 -4.84
C ILE A 25 8.60 8.47 -4.75
N ASP A 26 8.64 7.27 -4.16
CA ASP A 26 9.90 6.56 -3.99
C ASP A 26 10.46 6.06 -5.32
N VAL A 27 9.62 5.50 -6.19
CA VAL A 27 10.03 5.08 -7.55
C VAL A 27 10.58 6.27 -8.36
N ARG A 28 9.94 7.46 -8.32
CA ARG A 28 10.47 8.67 -9.00
C ARG A 28 11.79 9.13 -8.39
N THR A 29 11.92 9.03 -7.07
CA THR A 29 13.15 9.41 -6.36
C THR A 29 14.29 8.48 -6.76
N PHE A 30 14.10 7.16 -6.69
CA PHE A 30 15.11 6.17 -7.09
C PHE A 30 15.47 6.25 -8.58
N LYS A 31 14.49 6.59 -9.44
CA LYS A 31 14.74 6.86 -10.85
C LYS A 31 15.63 8.10 -11.07
N LYS A 32 15.52 9.13 -10.24
CA LYS A 32 16.38 10.33 -10.27
C LYS A 32 17.83 10.03 -9.89
N ILE A 33 18.06 9.15 -8.92
CA ILE A 33 19.40 8.74 -8.48
C ILE A 33 19.96 7.53 -9.27
N LYS A 34 19.27 7.09 -10.34
CA LYS A 34 19.64 5.94 -11.18
C LYS A 34 19.83 4.62 -10.41
N ASP A 35 19.20 4.49 -9.25
CA ASP A 35 19.21 3.26 -8.47
C ASP A 35 18.05 2.35 -8.90
N HIS A 36 18.29 1.58 -9.95
CA HIS A 36 17.30 0.67 -10.54
C HIS A 36 16.92 -0.51 -9.62
N THR A 37 17.78 -0.86 -8.67
CA THR A 37 17.49 -1.95 -7.72
C THR A 37 16.49 -1.47 -6.68
N ALA A 38 16.70 -0.28 -6.13
CA ALA A 38 15.78 0.34 -5.19
C ALA A 38 14.45 0.71 -5.86
N GLU A 39 14.46 1.17 -7.13
CA GLU A 39 13.25 1.42 -7.92
C GLU A 39 12.35 0.18 -8.03
N LYS A 40 12.92 -0.98 -8.39
CA LYS A 40 12.17 -2.25 -8.48
C LYS A 40 11.65 -2.68 -7.11
N ARG A 41 12.47 -2.57 -6.06
CA ARG A 41 12.06 -2.95 -4.70
C ARG A 41 10.92 -2.07 -4.19
N ALA A 42 11.00 -0.75 -4.36
CA ALA A 42 9.93 0.17 -3.98
C ALA A 42 8.61 -0.14 -4.71
N ARG A 43 8.69 -0.48 -6.00
CA ARG A 43 7.52 -0.86 -6.78
C ARG A 43 6.90 -2.17 -6.30
N ILE A 44 7.72 -3.20 -6.05
CA ILE A 44 7.28 -4.49 -5.50
C ILE A 44 6.65 -4.29 -4.12
N LEU A 45 7.28 -3.49 -3.26
CA LEU A 45 6.78 -3.19 -1.92
C LEU A 45 5.42 -2.49 -1.99
N GLY A 46 5.28 -1.43 -2.78
CA GLY A 46 4.00 -0.72 -2.90
C GLY A 46 2.88 -1.59 -3.48
N TYR A 47 3.16 -2.43 -4.50
CA TYR A 47 2.16 -3.39 -5.00
C TYR A 47 1.82 -4.46 -3.95
N SER A 48 2.80 -4.99 -3.24
CA SER A 48 2.56 -6.00 -2.19
C SER A 48 1.74 -5.43 -1.03
N LEU A 49 1.95 -4.16 -0.67
CA LEU A 49 1.19 -3.47 0.37
C LEU A 49 -0.29 -3.34 -0.02
N ILE A 50 -0.55 -2.94 -1.27
CA ILE A 50 -1.91 -2.86 -1.82
C ILE A 50 -2.57 -4.24 -1.83
N ILE A 51 -1.86 -5.28 -2.27
CA ILE A 51 -2.38 -6.66 -2.32
C ILE A 51 -2.73 -7.16 -0.92
N ILE A 52 -1.85 -6.98 0.07
CA ILE A 52 -2.08 -7.41 1.46
C ILE A 52 -3.25 -6.63 2.06
N GLY A 53 -3.33 -5.31 1.84
CA GLY A 53 -4.46 -4.49 2.26
C GLY A 53 -5.78 -5.00 1.69
N PHE A 54 -5.80 -5.36 0.41
CA PHE A 54 -6.98 -5.90 -0.27
C PHE A 54 -7.41 -7.26 0.28
N ILE A 55 -6.44 -8.16 0.52
CA ILE A 55 -6.70 -9.48 1.12
C ILE A 55 -7.29 -9.33 2.53
N LEU A 56 -6.72 -8.45 3.36
CA LEU A 56 -7.21 -8.21 4.72
C LEU A 56 -8.63 -7.63 4.72
N PHE A 57 -8.94 -6.73 3.79
CA PHE A 57 -10.28 -6.18 3.61
C PHE A 57 -11.28 -7.28 3.23
N LEU A 58 -10.94 -8.13 2.26
CA LEU A 58 -11.81 -9.25 1.84
C LEU A 58 -12.03 -10.27 2.94
N ILE A 59 -10.97 -10.66 3.68
CA ILE A 59 -11.10 -11.59 4.81
C ILE A 59 -12.08 -11.06 5.84
N ARG A 60 -12.06 -9.75 6.10
CA ARG A 60 -12.98 -9.12 7.03
C ARG A 60 -14.41 -9.05 6.50
N GLU A 61 -14.60 -8.77 5.21
CA GLU A 61 -15.95 -8.71 4.63
C GLU A 61 -16.61 -10.09 4.53
N LEU A 62 -15.81 -11.16 4.44
CA LEU A 62 -16.26 -12.56 4.39
C LEU A 62 -16.45 -13.22 5.77
N ALA A 63 -15.85 -12.67 6.84
CA ALA A 63 -15.87 -13.23 8.20
C ALA A 63 -16.92 -12.58 9.09
#